data_AF-A0A971DU87-F1
#
_entry.id   AF-A0A971DU87-F1
#
_cell.length_a   1.000
_cell.length_b   1.000
_cell.length_c   1.000
_cell.angle_alpha   90.00
_cell.angle_beta   90.00
_cell.angle_gamma   90.00
#
_symmetry.space_group_name_H-M   'P 1'
#
loop_
_entity.id
_entity.type
_entity.pdbx_description
1 polymer ?
#
loop_
_entity_poly.entity_id
_entity_poly.type
_entity_poly.pdbx_seq_one_letter_code
_entity_poly.pdbx_strand_id
1 'polypeptide(L)'
;MLSREEFIIISLEINLFFQRIMKEHLFFIETSLQPVEADRMAEANALKQSFEHLLAETVFYANGVITEESIRSNSFVTPYTLRAEEINSMLTGASINTNITRAEMELKGISRYGKEIDLENVVENLNARSLNLVDDVIAFKKNLIEMVLQCRILIPLYLLLLQHITREAEYYRETLKSLQNRKLPDRTLCDELNFWNTIMGEHAAFIDGMLDPTEKNLKNTAENFTNLFERLVKECIKTSDRQIIRNSIDATEEIRNFKRAATIGLLECDIRSIISPLLADHVLREANHYLRILKILRK
;
A
#
# COMPACT_ATOMS: atom_id res chain seq x y z
N MET A 1 25.97 -2.57 -6.04
CA MET A 1 25.41 -3.38 -4.94
C MET A 1 25.21 -2.46 -3.76
N LEU A 2 24.13 -2.63 -3.03
CA LEU A 2 23.85 -1.89 -1.81
C LEU A 2 24.91 -2.21 -0.76
N SER A 3 25.35 -1.19 -0.02
CA SER A 3 26.10 -1.39 1.22
C SER A 3 25.24 -2.14 2.25
N ARG A 4 25.88 -2.67 3.30
CA ARG A 4 25.19 -3.33 4.41
C ARG A 4 24.13 -2.42 5.04
N GLU A 5 24.47 -1.17 5.29
CA GLU A 5 23.58 -0.18 5.89
C GLU A 5 22.40 0.15 4.97
N GLU A 6 22.65 0.42 3.68
CA GLU A 6 21.58 0.67 2.71
C GLU A 6 20.65 -0.53 2.58
N PHE A 7 21.18 -1.75 2.53
CA PHE A 7 20.34 -2.95 2.47
C PHE A 7 19.42 -3.09 3.68
N ILE A 8 19.96 -2.89 4.89
CA ILE A 8 19.19 -2.99 6.14
C ILE A 8 18.07 -1.95 6.14
N ILE A 9 18.41 -0.67 5.92
CA ILE A 9 17.47 0.45 5.98
C ILE A 9 16.38 0.29 4.92
N ILE A 10 16.76 0.08 3.66
CA ILE A 10 15.81 -0.01 2.54
C ILE A 10 14.89 -1.22 2.72
N SER A 11 15.42 -2.37 3.13
CA SER A 11 14.60 -3.56 3.32
C SER A 11 13.58 -3.38 4.45
N LEU A 12 13.97 -2.80 5.58
CA LEU A 12 13.05 -2.53 6.68
C LEU A 12 11.96 -1.54 6.26
N GLU A 13 12.31 -0.46 5.58
CA GLU A 13 11.33 0.53 5.11
C GLU A 13 10.38 -0.03 4.03
N ILE A 14 10.89 -0.86 3.12
CA ILE A 14 10.06 -1.55 2.11
C ILE A 14 9.12 -2.56 2.78
N ASN A 15 9.61 -3.33 3.75
CA ASN A 15 8.80 -4.29 4.50
C ASN A 15 7.73 -3.60 5.35
N LEU A 16 8.06 -2.53 6.08
CA LEU A 16 7.09 -1.76 6.85
C LEU A 16 5.91 -1.30 5.98
N PHE A 17 6.22 -0.75 4.80
CA PHE A 17 5.19 -0.31 3.88
C PHE A 17 4.38 -1.49 3.32
N PHE A 18 5.02 -2.43 2.63
CA PHE A 18 4.28 -3.45 1.88
C PHE A 18 3.66 -4.55 2.74
N GLN A 19 4.25 -4.93 3.88
CA GLN A 19 3.62 -5.92 4.77
C GLN A 19 2.29 -5.38 5.31
N ARG A 20 2.22 -4.06 5.58
CA ARG A 20 0.96 -3.40 5.94
C ARG A 20 -0.03 -3.37 4.79
N ILE A 21 0.40 -2.97 3.60
CA ILE A 21 -0.46 -2.94 2.41
C ILE A 21 -1.03 -4.35 2.14
N MET A 22 -0.22 -5.41 2.23
CA MET A 22 -0.69 -6.79 2.06
C MET A 22 -1.64 -7.23 3.17
N LYS A 23 -1.36 -6.91 4.44
CA LYS A 23 -2.29 -7.14 5.56
C LYS A 23 -3.67 -6.54 5.26
N GLU A 24 -3.71 -5.29 4.81
CA GLU A 24 -4.96 -4.57 4.57
C GLU A 24 -5.69 -5.06 3.32
N HIS A 25 -4.97 -5.41 2.25
CA HIS A 25 -5.57 -6.09 1.09
C HIS A 25 -6.35 -7.34 1.48
N LEU A 26 -5.76 -8.17 2.33
CA LEU A 26 -6.39 -9.40 2.79
C LEU A 26 -7.60 -9.12 3.68
N PHE A 27 -7.53 -8.09 4.53
CA PHE A 27 -8.68 -7.62 5.30
C PHE A 27 -9.82 -7.12 4.40
N PHE A 28 -9.53 -6.36 3.34
CA PHE A 28 -10.54 -5.88 2.39
C PHE A 28 -11.20 -7.04 1.63
N ILE A 29 -10.42 -8.05 1.23
CA ILE A 29 -10.94 -9.26 0.59
C ILE A 29 -11.82 -10.03 1.59
N GLU A 30 -11.31 -10.35 2.77
CA GLU A 30 -12.01 -11.10 3.83
C GLU A 30 -13.39 -10.50 4.13
N THR A 31 -13.44 -9.18 4.29
CA THR A 31 -14.67 -8.46 4.67
C THR A 31 -15.63 -8.21 3.51
N SER A 32 -15.20 -8.47 2.28
CA SER A 32 -16.04 -8.35 1.07
C SER A 32 -16.62 -9.70 0.64
N LEU A 33 -15.96 -10.80 0.97
CA LEU A 33 -16.44 -12.14 0.63
C LEU A 33 -17.81 -12.43 1.24
N GLN A 34 -18.66 -13.13 0.47
CA GLN A 34 -19.99 -13.50 0.92
C GLN A 34 -19.93 -14.69 1.90
N PRO A 35 -20.90 -14.87 2.81
CA PRO A 35 -20.85 -15.93 3.83
C PRO A 35 -20.70 -17.36 3.29
N VAL A 36 -21.10 -17.61 2.04
CA VAL A 36 -20.92 -18.92 1.37
C VAL A 36 -19.45 -19.26 1.10
N GLU A 37 -18.57 -18.25 1.09
CA GLU A 37 -17.12 -18.37 0.84
C GLU A 37 -16.30 -18.44 2.14
N ALA A 38 -16.86 -19.08 3.19
CA ALA A 38 -16.24 -19.15 4.52
C ALA A 38 -14.80 -19.67 4.50
N ASP A 39 -14.49 -20.65 3.64
CA ASP A 39 -13.13 -21.19 3.50
C ASP A 39 -12.14 -20.13 2.98
N ARG A 40 -12.56 -19.29 2.03
CA ARG A 40 -11.72 -18.19 1.48
C ARG A 40 -11.60 -17.03 2.44
N MET A 41 -12.64 -16.77 3.24
CA MET A 41 -12.56 -15.81 4.34
C MET A 41 -11.51 -16.27 5.36
N ALA A 42 -11.51 -17.56 5.71
CA ALA A 42 -10.52 -18.14 6.62
C ALA A 42 -9.10 -18.09 6.03
N GLU A 43 -8.93 -18.40 4.73
CA GLU A 43 -7.65 -18.30 4.03
C GLU A 43 -7.12 -16.85 4.01
N ALA A 44 -7.96 -15.88 3.65
CA ALA A 44 -7.60 -14.46 3.68
C ALA A 44 -7.18 -14.01 5.08
N ASN A 45 -7.92 -14.41 6.11
CA ASN A 45 -7.59 -14.10 7.50
C ASN A 45 -6.27 -14.75 7.95
N ALA A 46 -5.99 -16.00 7.56
CA ALA A 46 -4.74 -16.69 7.90
C ALA A 46 -3.51 -16.01 7.27
N LEU A 47 -3.62 -15.63 5.99
CA LEU A 47 -2.58 -14.85 5.30
C LEU A 47 -2.41 -13.47 5.95
N LYS A 48 -3.51 -12.81 6.35
CA LYS A 48 -3.50 -11.50 7.02
C LYS A 48 -2.74 -11.59 8.34
N GLN A 49 -3.08 -12.57 9.19
CA GLN A 49 -2.39 -12.81 10.47
C GLN A 49 -0.90 -13.13 10.29
N SER A 50 -0.54 -13.82 9.21
CA SER A 50 0.87 -14.07 8.87
C SER A 50 1.62 -12.78 8.54
N PHE A 51 0.99 -11.86 7.80
CA PHE A 51 1.54 -10.52 7.57
C PHE A 51 1.55 -9.65 8.83
N GLU A 52 0.58 -9.79 9.73
CA GLU A 52 0.59 -9.12 11.04
C GLU A 52 1.79 -9.55 11.88
N HIS A 53 2.10 -10.85 11.91
CA HIS A 53 3.29 -11.34 12.62
C HIS A 53 4.58 -10.80 12.01
N LEU A 54 4.72 -10.82 10.68
CA LEU A 54 5.89 -10.27 10.00
C LEU A 54 6.02 -8.75 10.22
N LEU A 55 4.92 -8.01 10.12
CA LEU A 55 4.92 -6.56 10.32
C LEU A 55 5.29 -6.20 11.76
N ALA A 56 4.76 -6.90 12.76
CA ALA A 56 5.13 -6.69 14.16
C ALA A 56 6.64 -6.89 14.39
N GLU A 57 7.23 -7.93 13.79
CA GLU A 57 8.67 -8.20 13.85
C GLU A 57 9.47 -7.10 13.13
N THR A 58 9.04 -6.69 11.93
CA THR A 58 9.68 -5.60 11.18
C THR A 58 9.64 -4.28 11.96
N VAL A 59 8.53 -3.94 12.61
CA VAL A 59 8.41 -2.72 13.44
C VAL A 59 9.40 -2.75 14.59
N PHE A 60 9.57 -3.89 15.25
CA PHE A 60 10.54 -4.04 16.32
C PHE A 60 11.97 -3.74 15.85
N TYR A 61 12.40 -4.32 14.72
CA TYR A 61 13.74 -4.13 14.19
C TYR A 61 13.95 -2.79 13.47
N ALA A 62 12.89 -2.17 12.97
CA ALA A 62 12.97 -0.87 12.31
C ALA A 62 13.16 0.29 13.29
N ASN A 63 12.74 0.13 14.55
CA ASN A 63 12.79 1.18 15.55
C ASN A 63 14.24 1.58 15.85
N GLY A 64 14.58 2.85 15.58
CA GLY A 64 15.93 3.36 15.75
C GLY A 64 16.89 3.05 14.58
N VAL A 65 16.42 2.42 13.51
CA VAL A 65 17.24 1.99 12.35
C VAL A 65 16.85 2.73 11.06
N ILE A 66 15.57 2.97 10.84
CA ILE A 66 15.08 3.61 9.61
C ILE A 66 15.24 5.14 9.64
N THR A 67 15.10 5.78 8.48
CA THR A 67 15.32 7.23 8.38
C THR A 67 14.18 8.04 9.01
N GLU A 68 14.50 9.21 9.60
CA GLU A 68 13.44 10.13 10.05
C GLU A 68 12.56 10.63 8.89
N GLU A 69 13.15 10.74 7.68
CA GLU A 69 12.41 11.13 6.47
C GLU A 69 11.34 10.10 6.12
N SER A 70 11.62 8.80 6.21
CA SER A 70 10.63 7.76 5.92
C SER A 70 9.50 7.75 6.93
N ILE A 71 9.79 7.90 8.23
CA ILE A 71 8.77 8.01 9.29
C ILE A 71 7.88 9.25 9.05
N ARG A 72 8.48 10.42 8.83
CA ARG A 72 7.74 11.68 8.62
C ARG A 72 6.96 11.73 7.30
N SER A 73 7.22 10.82 6.38
CA SER A 73 6.48 10.74 5.11
C SER A 73 5.03 10.30 5.31
N ASN A 74 4.67 9.70 6.45
CA ASN A 74 3.37 9.06 6.70
C ASN A 74 3.03 7.97 5.67
N SER A 75 4.04 7.26 5.15
CA SER A 75 3.82 6.10 4.27
C SER A 75 3.46 4.83 5.05
N PHE A 76 3.95 4.67 6.28
CA PHE A 76 3.69 3.48 7.10
C PHE A 76 2.37 3.60 7.87
N VAL A 77 2.20 4.72 8.58
CA VAL A 77 1.00 5.13 9.32
C VAL A 77 0.65 6.56 8.95
N THR A 78 -0.61 6.93 9.06
CA THR A 78 -1.05 8.32 9.14
C THR A 78 -1.69 8.58 10.52
N PRO A 79 -1.97 9.84 10.88
CA PRO A 79 -2.74 10.16 12.08
C PRO A 79 -4.15 9.53 12.12
N TYR A 80 -4.65 9.05 10.98
CA TYR A 80 -5.99 8.49 10.82
C TYR A 80 -6.03 6.97 10.95
N THR A 81 -4.90 6.29 10.73
CA THR A 81 -4.88 4.84 10.51
C THR A 81 -5.43 4.04 11.68
N LEU A 82 -5.03 4.37 12.91
CA LEU A 82 -5.52 3.66 14.10
C LEU A 82 -7.04 3.74 14.24
N ARG A 83 -7.59 4.95 14.11
CA ARG A 83 -9.03 5.20 14.18
C ARG A 83 -9.77 4.45 13.06
N ALA A 84 -9.20 4.44 11.86
CA ALA A 84 -9.76 3.75 10.71
C ALA A 84 -9.79 2.23 10.92
N GLU A 85 -8.72 1.63 11.45
CA GLU A 85 -8.68 0.21 11.82
C GLU A 85 -9.70 -0.16 12.92
N GLU A 86 -9.84 0.68 13.95
CA GLU A 86 -10.81 0.49 15.03
C GLU A 86 -12.26 0.53 14.50
N ILE A 87 -12.60 1.53 13.69
CA ILE A 87 -13.93 1.65 13.08
C ILE A 87 -14.21 0.48 12.13
N ASN A 88 -13.28 0.15 11.24
CA ASN A 88 -13.46 -0.95 10.31
C ASN A 88 -13.66 -2.29 11.03
N SER A 89 -12.89 -2.57 12.09
CA SER A 89 -13.07 -3.80 12.88
C SER A 89 -14.44 -3.85 13.54
N MET A 90 -14.91 -2.72 14.08
CA MET A 90 -16.24 -2.60 14.67
C MET A 90 -17.35 -2.83 13.65
N LEU A 91 -17.23 -2.27 12.44
CA LEU A 91 -18.26 -2.33 11.40
C LEU A 91 -18.35 -3.69 10.70
N THR A 92 -17.24 -4.39 10.54
CA THR A 92 -17.20 -5.67 9.82
C THR A 92 -17.20 -6.89 10.74
N GLY A 93 -16.81 -6.72 12.01
CA GLY A 93 -16.59 -7.81 12.96
C GLY A 93 -15.29 -8.59 12.73
N ALA A 94 -14.55 -8.32 11.64
CA ALA A 94 -13.25 -8.92 11.39
C ALA A 94 -12.17 -8.19 12.22
N SER A 95 -11.24 -8.96 12.79
CA SER A 95 -10.16 -8.39 13.60
C SER A 95 -9.02 -7.85 12.73
N ILE A 96 -8.42 -6.74 13.14
CA ILE A 96 -7.11 -6.28 12.67
C ILE A 96 -6.26 -5.90 13.89
N ASN A 97 -4.97 -6.26 13.89
CA ASN A 97 -4.11 -6.03 15.04
C ASN A 97 -3.65 -4.55 15.13
N THR A 98 -4.40 -3.75 15.88
CA THR A 98 -4.14 -2.32 16.08
C THR A 98 -2.91 -2.02 16.96
N ASN A 99 -2.39 -3.01 17.70
CA ASN A 99 -1.17 -2.81 18.50
C ASN A 99 0.05 -2.58 17.60
N ILE A 100 0.06 -3.16 16.41
CA ILE A 100 1.11 -2.91 15.40
C ILE A 100 1.11 -1.43 15.02
N THR A 101 -0.06 -0.87 14.72
CA THR A 101 -0.22 0.56 14.40
C THR A 101 0.25 1.47 15.52
N ARG A 102 -0.07 1.13 16.78
CA ARG A 102 0.44 1.87 17.95
C ARG A 102 1.97 1.84 18.01
N ALA A 103 2.59 0.68 17.77
CA ALA A 103 4.04 0.56 17.73
C ALA A 103 4.68 1.31 16.54
N GLU A 104 4.05 1.28 15.36
CA GLU A 104 4.49 2.06 14.19
C GLU A 104 4.47 3.57 14.45
N MET A 105 3.46 4.07 15.17
CA MET A 105 3.36 5.48 15.57
C MET A 105 4.45 5.91 16.56
N GLU A 106 5.09 4.96 17.25
CA GLU A 106 6.16 5.20 18.22
C GLU A 106 7.57 5.03 17.61
N LEU A 107 7.67 4.66 16.34
CA LEU A 107 8.95 4.47 15.64
C LEU A 107 9.82 5.73 15.73
N LYS A 108 11.09 5.51 16.07
CA LYS A 108 12.12 6.55 16.09
C LYS A 108 13.08 6.35 14.92
N GLY A 109 13.57 7.46 14.37
CA GLY A 109 14.61 7.44 13.35
C GLY A 109 15.95 6.98 13.91
N ILE A 110 16.96 6.91 13.03
CA ILE A 110 18.33 6.47 13.33
C ILE A 110 18.82 6.99 14.68
N SER A 111 18.94 6.10 15.65
CA SER A 111 19.58 6.33 16.94
C SER A 111 20.75 5.36 17.07
N ARG A 112 21.86 5.78 17.70
CA ARG A 112 23.15 5.08 17.61
C ARG A 112 23.03 3.56 17.78
N TYR A 113 23.39 2.86 16.69
CA TYR A 113 23.52 1.41 16.55
C TYR A 113 23.82 0.66 17.85
N GLY A 114 22.93 -0.27 18.23
CA GLY A 114 23.30 -1.39 19.07
C GLY A 114 24.15 -2.36 18.24
N LYS A 115 25.48 -2.32 18.43
CA LYS A 115 26.45 -3.22 17.77
C LYS A 115 26.25 -4.72 18.07
N GLU A 116 25.25 -5.07 18.87
CA GLU A 116 25.06 -6.42 19.43
C GLU A 116 24.09 -7.30 18.63
N ILE A 117 23.21 -6.72 17.80
CA ILE A 117 22.25 -7.49 16.98
C ILE A 117 22.75 -7.60 15.55
N ASP A 118 22.77 -8.82 15.01
CA ASP A 118 23.06 -9.06 13.60
C ASP A 118 21.85 -8.76 12.70
N LEU A 119 21.56 -7.46 12.55
CA LEU A 119 20.43 -6.97 11.77
C LEU A 119 20.47 -7.39 10.31
N GLU A 120 21.65 -7.70 9.76
CA GLU A 120 21.77 -8.12 8.38
C GLU A 120 21.11 -9.49 8.15
N ASN A 121 21.46 -10.48 8.97
CA ASN A 121 20.85 -11.81 8.93
C ASN A 121 19.35 -11.77 9.27
N VAL A 122 18.95 -10.91 10.21
CA VAL A 122 17.53 -10.68 10.54
C VAL A 122 16.77 -10.16 9.33
N VAL A 123 17.30 -9.15 8.65
CA VAL A 123 16.66 -8.54 7.48
C VAL A 123 16.62 -9.51 6.29
N GLU A 124 17.67 -10.30 6.06
CA GLU A 124 17.63 -11.36 5.06
C GLU A 124 16.55 -12.39 5.37
N ASN A 125 16.38 -12.79 6.63
CA ASN A 125 15.32 -13.71 7.02
C ASN A 125 13.91 -13.09 6.83
N LEU A 126 13.73 -11.83 7.23
CA LEU A 126 12.48 -11.10 7.04
C LEU A 126 12.11 -10.98 5.57
N ASN A 127 13.08 -10.62 4.71
CA ASN A 127 12.87 -10.52 3.27
C ASN A 127 12.48 -11.88 2.67
N ALA A 128 13.17 -12.96 3.03
CA ALA A 128 12.87 -14.30 2.53
C ALA A 128 11.49 -14.80 2.97
N ARG A 129 11.10 -14.60 4.23
CA ARG A 129 9.76 -14.97 4.72
C ARG A 129 8.66 -14.13 4.09
N SER A 130 8.90 -12.83 3.92
CA SER A 130 7.97 -11.94 3.22
C SER A 130 7.81 -12.32 1.75
N LEU A 131 8.89 -12.78 1.11
CA LEU A 131 8.89 -13.23 -0.27
C LEU A 131 8.01 -14.47 -0.45
N ASN A 132 8.16 -15.47 0.42
CA ASN A 132 7.32 -16.66 0.40
C ASN A 132 5.84 -16.31 0.63
N LEU A 133 5.56 -15.46 1.63
CA LEU A 133 4.18 -15.11 1.96
C LEU A 133 3.51 -14.24 0.87
N VAL A 134 4.25 -13.35 0.21
CA VAL A 134 3.69 -12.58 -0.91
C VAL A 134 3.42 -13.48 -2.13
N ASP A 135 4.21 -14.53 -2.36
CA ASP A 135 3.91 -15.52 -3.40
C ASP A 135 2.59 -16.25 -3.13
N ASP A 136 2.32 -16.64 -1.88
CA ASP A 136 1.04 -17.22 -1.47
C ASP A 136 -0.13 -16.23 -1.68
N VAL A 137 0.05 -14.96 -1.31
CA VAL A 137 -0.96 -13.92 -1.55
C VAL A 137 -1.22 -13.68 -3.04
N ILE A 138 -0.18 -13.71 -3.88
CA ILE A 138 -0.35 -13.57 -5.33
C ILE A 138 -1.14 -14.75 -5.89
N ALA A 139 -0.84 -15.98 -5.45
CA ALA A 139 -1.59 -17.16 -5.85
C ALA A 139 -3.07 -17.07 -5.43
N PHE A 140 -3.33 -16.68 -4.18
CA PHE A 140 -4.67 -16.47 -3.66
C PHE A 140 -5.45 -15.41 -4.46
N LYS A 141 -4.87 -14.23 -4.69
CA LYS A 141 -5.50 -13.16 -5.47
C LYS A 141 -5.78 -13.58 -6.91
N LYS A 142 -4.86 -14.32 -7.56
CA LYS A 142 -5.07 -14.83 -8.93
C LYS A 142 -6.20 -15.86 -8.99
N ASN A 143 -6.32 -16.74 -7.99
CA ASN A 143 -7.43 -17.68 -7.90
C ASN A 143 -8.78 -16.95 -7.77
N LEU A 144 -8.85 -15.92 -6.90
CA LEU A 144 -10.06 -15.08 -6.78
C LEU A 144 -10.44 -14.41 -8.10
N ILE A 145 -9.47 -13.83 -8.81
CA ILE A 145 -9.68 -13.23 -10.13
C ILE A 145 -10.26 -14.25 -11.11
N GLU A 146 -9.69 -15.46 -11.17
CA GLU A 146 -10.19 -16.53 -12.04
C GLU A 146 -11.65 -16.89 -11.71
N MET A 147 -11.97 -17.03 -10.43
CA MET A 147 -13.34 -17.34 -10.00
C MET A 147 -14.33 -16.24 -10.34
N VAL A 148 -13.95 -14.97 -10.17
CA VAL A 148 -14.78 -13.82 -10.56
C VAL A 148 -15.04 -13.84 -12.06
N LEU A 149 -14.00 -14.06 -12.88
CA LEU A 149 -14.11 -14.14 -14.35
C LEU A 149 -15.00 -15.30 -14.82
N GLN A 150 -15.08 -16.38 -14.03
CA GLN A 150 -15.91 -17.56 -14.31
C GLN A 150 -17.29 -17.49 -13.64
N CYS A 151 -17.64 -16.36 -13.01
CA CYS A 151 -18.89 -16.18 -12.24
C CYS A 151 -19.10 -17.23 -11.14
N ARG A 152 -18.02 -17.77 -10.57
CA ARG A 152 -18.06 -18.79 -9.51
C ARG A 152 -18.13 -18.21 -8.11
N ILE A 153 -17.88 -16.91 -7.98
CA ILE A 153 -17.88 -16.18 -6.71
C ILE A 153 -18.54 -14.82 -6.90
N LEU A 154 -19.30 -14.38 -5.90
CA LEU A 154 -19.76 -13.01 -5.78
C LEU A 154 -18.87 -12.30 -4.74
N ILE A 155 -18.23 -11.21 -5.14
CA ILE A 155 -17.48 -10.33 -4.25
C ILE A 155 -17.71 -8.88 -4.69
N PRO A 156 -18.12 -7.96 -3.81
CA PRO A 156 -18.35 -6.55 -4.10
C PRO A 156 -17.03 -5.77 -4.20
N LEU A 157 -16.02 -6.34 -4.84
CA LEU A 157 -14.78 -5.69 -5.23
C LEU A 157 -14.69 -5.70 -6.75
N TYR A 158 -14.30 -4.58 -7.35
CA TYR A 158 -14.11 -4.53 -8.79
C TYR A 158 -13.04 -5.55 -9.23
N LEU A 159 -13.25 -6.19 -10.38
CA LEU A 159 -12.24 -7.06 -10.99
C LEU A 159 -10.90 -6.32 -11.18
N LEU A 160 -10.96 -5.05 -11.62
CA LEU A 160 -9.79 -4.19 -11.74
C LEU A 160 -9.09 -3.94 -10.40
N LEU A 161 -9.85 -3.84 -9.29
CA LEU A 161 -9.27 -3.70 -7.95
C LEU A 161 -8.51 -4.97 -7.56
N LEU A 162 -9.05 -6.16 -7.81
CA LEU A 162 -8.33 -7.41 -7.56
C LEU A 162 -7.04 -7.50 -8.39
N GLN A 163 -7.08 -7.08 -9.66
CA GLN A 163 -5.91 -7.01 -10.53
C GLN A 163 -4.89 -5.95 -10.08
N HIS A 164 -5.36 -4.81 -9.59
CA HIS A 164 -4.56 -3.74 -9.00
C HIS A 164 -3.76 -4.23 -7.80
N ILE A 165 -4.42 -4.75 -6.77
CA ILE A 165 -3.74 -5.24 -5.55
C ILE A 165 -2.86 -6.47 -5.83
N THR A 166 -3.09 -7.18 -6.95
CA THR A 166 -2.20 -8.24 -7.42
C THR A 166 -0.91 -7.68 -8.00
N ARG A 167 -0.98 -6.61 -8.83
CA ARG A 167 0.20 -5.93 -9.37
C ARG A 167 1.07 -5.32 -8.27
N GLU A 168 0.48 -4.82 -7.20
CA GLU A 168 1.24 -4.31 -6.05
C GLU A 168 1.97 -5.42 -5.28
N ALA A 169 1.32 -6.58 -5.13
CA ALA A 169 1.98 -7.76 -4.54
C ALA A 169 3.13 -8.24 -5.43
N GLU A 170 2.96 -8.26 -6.76
CA GLU A 170 4.03 -8.59 -7.70
C GLU A 170 5.17 -7.56 -7.67
N TYR A 171 4.85 -6.27 -7.56
CA TYR A 171 5.86 -5.21 -7.37
C TYR A 171 6.66 -5.44 -6.09
N TYR A 172 6.00 -5.77 -4.97
CA TYR A 172 6.67 -6.08 -3.72
C TYR A 172 7.57 -7.32 -3.84
N ARG A 173 7.08 -8.40 -4.45
CA ARG A 173 7.84 -9.61 -4.72
C ARG A 173 9.13 -9.34 -5.51
N GLU A 174 9.04 -8.61 -6.62
CA GLU A 174 10.21 -8.27 -7.43
C GLU A 174 11.20 -7.37 -6.68
N THR A 175 10.68 -6.50 -5.81
CA THR A 175 11.50 -5.68 -4.89
C THR A 175 12.28 -6.54 -3.90
N LEU A 176 11.62 -7.49 -3.23
CA LEU A 176 12.25 -8.43 -2.31
C LEU A 176 13.32 -9.31 -2.98
N LYS A 177 13.03 -9.84 -4.17
CA LYS A 177 14.02 -10.60 -4.97
C LYS A 177 15.27 -9.79 -5.27
N SER A 178 15.10 -8.51 -5.61
CA SER A 178 16.23 -7.61 -5.88
C SER A 178 17.03 -7.32 -4.61
N LEU A 179 16.34 -7.05 -3.50
CA LEU A 179 16.96 -6.79 -2.20
C LEU A 179 17.75 -8.01 -1.69
N GLN A 180 17.23 -9.24 -1.86
CA GLN A 180 17.95 -10.47 -1.55
C GLN A 180 19.29 -10.60 -2.30
N ASN A 181 19.40 -9.97 -3.47
CA ASN A 181 20.64 -9.91 -4.25
C ASN A 181 21.45 -8.63 -3.99
N ARG A 182 21.12 -7.88 -2.93
CA ARG A 182 21.72 -6.60 -2.55
C ARG A 182 21.67 -5.56 -3.68
N LYS A 183 20.54 -5.49 -4.38
CA LYS A 183 20.27 -4.55 -5.47
C LYS A 183 18.89 -3.92 -5.29
N LEU A 184 18.72 -2.75 -5.90
CA LEU A 184 17.38 -2.23 -6.19
C LEU A 184 16.85 -2.91 -7.46
N PRO A 185 15.52 -2.97 -7.63
CA PRO A 185 14.91 -3.40 -8.90
C PRO A 185 15.46 -2.62 -10.08
N ASP A 186 15.78 -3.34 -11.16
CA ASP A 186 16.19 -2.74 -12.42
C ASP A 186 14.95 -2.28 -13.19
N ARG A 187 14.54 -1.04 -12.95
CA ARG A 187 13.37 -0.41 -13.58
C ARG A 187 13.81 0.87 -14.28
N THR A 188 13.32 1.08 -15.49
CA THR A 188 13.48 2.39 -16.12
C THR A 188 12.67 3.44 -15.36
N LEU A 189 12.99 4.72 -15.55
CA LEU A 189 12.23 5.82 -14.96
C LEU A 189 10.72 5.67 -15.28
N CYS A 190 10.39 5.38 -16.54
CA CYS A 190 8.99 5.24 -16.93
C CYS A 190 8.33 3.97 -16.40
N ASP A 191 9.06 2.87 -16.15
CA ASP A 191 8.46 1.71 -15.51
C ASP A 191 8.02 2.04 -14.08
N GLU A 192 8.88 2.75 -13.33
CA GLU A 192 8.58 3.16 -11.96
C GLU A 192 7.46 4.22 -11.92
N LEU A 193 7.53 5.26 -12.75
CA LEU A 193 6.50 6.30 -12.81
C LEU A 193 5.16 5.75 -13.30
N ASN A 194 5.16 4.93 -14.36
CA ASN A 194 3.90 4.44 -14.93
C ASN A 194 3.21 3.43 -14.02
N PHE A 195 3.96 2.63 -13.25
CA PHE A 195 3.38 1.78 -12.22
C PHE A 195 2.56 2.63 -11.24
N TRP A 196 3.19 3.59 -10.57
CA TRP A 196 2.51 4.38 -9.55
C TRP A 196 1.49 5.37 -10.10
N ASN A 197 1.73 5.98 -11.28
CA ASN A 197 0.73 6.83 -11.92
C ASN A 197 -0.53 6.03 -12.29
N THR A 198 -0.37 4.78 -12.75
CA THR A 198 -1.52 3.89 -13.00
C THR A 198 -2.27 3.59 -11.71
N ILE A 199 -1.55 3.22 -10.65
CA ILE A 199 -2.12 2.98 -9.31
C ILE A 199 -2.90 4.22 -8.81
N MET A 200 -2.35 5.43 -8.93
CA MET A 200 -3.05 6.67 -8.52
C MET A 200 -4.29 6.97 -9.37
N GLY A 201 -4.23 6.74 -10.69
CA GLY A 201 -5.40 6.90 -11.57
C GLY A 201 -6.51 5.90 -11.27
N GLU A 202 -6.15 4.64 -11.04
CA GLU A 202 -7.10 3.59 -10.65
C GLU A 202 -7.73 3.87 -9.29
N HIS A 203 -6.97 4.36 -8.31
CA HIS A 203 -7.53 4.84 -7.05
C HIS A 203 -8.59 5.91 -7.23
N ALA A 204 -8.34 6.89 -8.10
CA ALA A 204 -9.31 7.93 -8.39
C ALA A 204 -10.59 7.34 -9.01
N ALA A 205 -10.46 6.39 -9.94
CA ALA A 205 -11.60 5.69 -10.53
C ALA A 205 -12.37 4.85 -9.50
N PHE A 206 -11.69 4.16 -8.58
CA PHE A 206 -12.33 3.41 -7.49
C PHE A 206 -13.09 4.34 -6.55
N ILE A 207 -12.49 5.47 -6.16
CA ILE A 207 -13.15 6.48 -5.32
C ILE A 207 -14.42 6.99 -6.00
N ASP A 208 -14.35 7.35 -7.29
CA ASP A 208 -15.53 7.75 -8.06
C ASP A 208 -16.62 6.65 -8.02
N GLY A 209 -16.25 5.41 -8.36
CA GLY A 209 -17.19 4.28 -8.41
C GLY A 209 -17.89 3.95 -7.08
N MET A 210 -17.21 4.20 -5.95
CA MET A 210 -17.72 3.88 -4.62
C MET A 210 -18.38 5.06 -3.89
N LEU A 211 -18.25 6.30 -4.38
CA LEU A 211 -19.00 7.45 -3.88
C LEU A 211 -20.49 7.31 -4.20
N ASP A 212 -21.35 7.77 -3.29
CA ASP A 212 -22.79 7.78 -3.52
C ASP A 212 -23.12 8.63 -4.76
N PRO A 213 -24.10 8.23 -5.60
CA PRO A 213 -24.46 8.98 -6.78
C PRO A 213 -24.81 10.46 -6.54
N THR A 214 -25.15 10.85 -5.31
CA THR A 214 -25.43 12.25 -4.91
C THR A 214 -24.18 13.09 -4.66
N GLU A 215 -23.00 12.49 -4.47
CA GLU A 215 -21.72 13.19 -4.22
C GLU A 215 -21.08 13.75 -5.51
N LYS A 216 -21.85 14.52 -6.30
CA LYS A 216 -21.46 14.95 -7.65
C LYS A 216 -20.13 15.68 -7.73
N ASN A 217 -19.84 16.56 -6.76
CA ASN A 217 -18.60 17.33 -6.75
C ASN A 217 -17.38 16.43 -6.53
N LEU A 218 -17.45 15.53 -5.54
CA LEU A 218 -16.36 14.59 -5.24
C LEU A 218 -16.12 13.63 -6.42
N LYS A 219 -17.19 13.14 -7.05
CA LYS A 219 -17.13 12.28 -8.24
C LYS A 219 -16.44 12.98 -9.41
N ASN A 220 -16.82 14.22 -9.72
CA ASN A 220 -16.16 15.02 -10.76
C ASN A 220 -14.68 15.25 -10.45
N THR A 221 -14.31 15.51 -9.19
CA THR A 221 -12.90 15.64 -8.79
C THR A 221 -12.13 14.34 -8.99
N ALA A 222 -12.70 13.21 -8.60
CA ALA A 222 -12.10 11.90 -8.78
C ALA A 222 -11.90 11.56 -10.28
N GLU A 223 -12.91 11.80 -11.12
CA GLU A 223 -12.79 11.61 -12.58
C GLU A 223 -11.66 12.47 -13.19
N ASN A 224 -11.51 13.72 -12.76
CA ASN A 224 -10.42 14.58 -13.21
C ASN A 224 -9.04 14.02 -12.83
N PHE A 225 -8.89 13.42 -11.65
CA PHE A 225 -7.65 12.74 -11.27
C PHE A 225 -7.38 11.50 -12.12
N THR A 226 -8.40 10.69 -12.43
CA THR A 226 -8.26 9.55 -13.34
C THR A 226 -7.67 9.99 -14.68
N ASN A 227 -8.28 11.00 -15.30
CA ASN A 227 -7.83 11.56 -16.57
C ASN A 227 -6.41 12.16 -16.49
N LEU A 228 -6.10 12.84 -15.39
CA LEU A 228 -4.77 13.42 -15.16
C LEU A 228 -3.69 12.35 -15.13
N PHE A 229 -3.87 11.29 -14.35
CA PHE A 229 -2.87 10.23 -14.20
C PHE A 229 -2.74 9.38 -15.46
N GLU A 230 -3.84 9.11 -16.18
CA GLU A 230 -3.76 8.47 -17.50
C GLU A 230 -2.90 9.26 -18.49
N ARG A 231 -3.00 10.59 -18.47
CA ARG A 231 -2.19 11.46 -19.30
C ARG A 231 -0.72 11.39 -18.92
N LEU A 232 -0.38 11.39 -17.62
CA LEU A 232 1.00 11.25 -17.15
C LEU A 232 1.65 9.96 -17.66
N VAL A 233 0.91 8.84 -17.62
CA VAL A 233 1.38 7.56 -18.16
C VAL A 233 1.70 7.66 -19.66
N LYS A 234 0.79 8.29 -20.44
CA LYS A 234 0.96 8.48 -21.90
C LYS A 234 2.09 9.45 -22.26
N GLU A 235 2.42 10.39 -21.36
CA GLU A 235 3.40 11.45 -21.57
C GLU A 235 4.82 11.07 -21.13
N CYS A 236 5.01 10.00 -20.36
CA CYS A 236 6.32 9.66 -19.79
C CYS A 236 7.42 9.52 -20.86
N ILE A 237 7.11 8.87 -21.99
CA ILE A 237 8.07 8.68 -23.11
C ILE A 237 8.22 9.90 -24.03
N LYS A 238 7.35 10.91 -23.89
CA LYS A 238 7.29 12.09 -24.77
C LYS A 238 7.88 13.34 -24.13
N THR A 239 8.10 13.28 -22.82
CA THR A 239 8.46 14.42 -21.97
C THR A 239 9.85 14.17 -21.39
N SER A 240 10.60 15.23 -21.09
CA SER A 240 11.89 15.06 -20.41
C SER A 240 11.70 14.52 -19.00
N ASP A 241 12.64 13.69 -18.53
CA ASP A 241 12.65 13.08 -17.19
C ASP A 241 12.34 14.10 -16.08
N ARG A 242 13.03 15.26 -16.13
CA ARG A 242 12.83 16.34 -15.15
C ARG A 242 11.40 16.87 -15.14
N GLN A 243 10.79 17.03 -16.31
CA GLN A 243 9.45 17.59 -16.42
C GLN A 243 8.39 16.55 -16.04
N ILE A 244 8.53 15.28 -16.43
CA ILE A 244 7.57 14.24 -16.05
C ILE A 244 7.62 13.93 -14.54
N ILE A 245 8.81 13.95 -13.93
CA ILE A 245 8.94 13.81 -12.47
C ILE A 245 8.24 14.96 -11.76
N ARG A 246 8.46 16.21 -12.23
CA ARG A 246 7.78 17.39 -11.65
C ARG A 246 6.26 17.30 -11.78
N ASN A 247 5.76 16.98 -12.98
CA ASN A 247 4.32 16.84 -13.21
C ASN A 247 3.71 15.73 -12.33
N SER A 248 4.44 14.63 -12.14
CA SER A 248 4.02 13.53 -11.27
C SER A 248 4.02 13.94 -9.80
N ILE A 249 4.98 14.75 -9.34
CA ILE A 249 4.98 15.32 -7.98
C ILE A 249 3.75 16.20 -7.78
N ASP A 250 3.54 17.17 -8.66
CA ASP A 250 2.44 18.14 -8.55
C ASP A 250 1.09 17.40 -8.52
N ALA A 251 0.88 16.44 -9.44
CA ALA A 251 -0.34 15.62 -9.47
C ALA A 251 -0.51 14.74 -8.22
N THR A 252 0.57 14.14 -7.72
CA THR A 252 0.52 13.25 -6.56
C THR A 252 0.29 14.04 -5.26
N GLU A 253 0.80 15.27 -5.14
CA GLU A 253 0.51 16.14 -4.00
C GLU A 253 -0.99 16.50 -3.93
N GLU A 254 -1.59 16.81 -5.07
CA GLU A 254 -3.02 17.14 -5.18
C GLU A 254 -3.91 15.92 -4.86
N ILE A 255 -3.65 14.75 -5.44
CA ILE A 255 -4.48 13.56 -5.13
C ILE A 255 -4.28 13.09 -3.69
N ARG A 256 -3.07 13.24 -3.13
CA ARG A 256 -2.80 12.95 -1.72
C ARG A 256 -3.62 13.86 -0.81
N ASN A 257 -3.74 15.15 -1.15
CA ASN A 257 -4.59 16.09 -0.40
C ASN A 257 -6.07 15.72 -0.50
N PHE A 258 -6.54 15.32 -1.69
CA PHE A 258 -7.89 14.83 -1.91
C PHE A 258 -8.19 13.56 -1.10
N LYS A 259 -7.31 12.54 -1.17
CA LYS A 259 -7.42 11.30 -0.39
C LYS A 259 -7.41 11.56 1.11
N ARG A 260 -6.62 12.54 1.58
CA ARG A 260 -6.63 12.96 3.00
C ARG A 260 -7.97 13.57 3.39
N ALA A 261 -8.51 14.49 2.60
CA ALA A 261 -9.82 15.08 2.86
C ALA A 261 -10.93 14.03 2.86
N ALA A 262 -10.88 13.07 1.93
CA ALA A 262 -11.80 11.94 1.90
C ALA A 262 -11.68 11.06 3.14
N THR A 263 -10.46 10.76 3.60
CA THR A 263 -10.21 9.98 4.82
C THR A 263 -10.84 10.66 6.05
N ILE A 264 -10.64 11.98 6.20
CA ILE A 264 -11.24 12.76 7.29
C ILE A 264 -12.76 12.72 7.20
N GLY A 265 -13.34 13.07 6.05
CA GLY A 265 -14.79 13.11 5.87
C GLY A 265 -15.48 11.76 6.07
N LEU A 266 -14.83 10.65 5.70
CA LEU A 266 -15.34 9.30 5.95
C LEU A 266 -15.27 8.92 7.43
N LEU A 267 -14.21 9.32 8.15
CA LEU A 267 -14.11 9.15 9.60
C LEU A 267 -15.16 9.97 10.38
N GLU A 268 -15.52 11.13 9.84
CA GLU A 268 -16.51 12.06 10.43
C GLU A 268 -17.94 11.78 9.95
N CYS A 269 -18.14 10.82 9.04
CA CYS A 269 -19.43 10.48 8.43
C CYS A 269 -20.06 11.62 7.60
N ASP A 270 -19.23 12.51 7.05
CA ASP A 270 -19.63 13.66 6.23
C ASP A 270 -19.71 13.33 4.72
N ILE A 271 -19.19 12.17 4.31
CA ILE A 271 -19.18 11.72 2.91
C ILE A 271 -20.06 10.47 2.76
N ARG A 272 -21.00 10.49 1.82
CA ARG A 272 -21.84 9.34 1.49
C ARG A 272 -21.12 8.43 0.51
N SER A 273 -20.84 7.20 0.91
CA SER A 273 -20.16 6.23 0.04
C SER A 273 -20.30 4.81 0.58
N ILE A 274 -19.79 3.84 -0.18
CA ILE A 274 -19.47 2.49 0.30
C ILE A 274 -17.96 2.31 0.57
N ILE A 275 -17.22 3.41 0.67
CA ILE A 275 -15.77 3.42 0.94
C ILE A 275 -15.58 3.29 2.44
N SER A 276 -14.85 2.26 2.87
CA SER A 276 -14.50 2.14 4.28
C SER A 276 -13.39 3.13 4.68
N PRO A 277 -13.38 3.67 5.91
CA PRO A 277 -12.34 4.60 6.35
C PRO A 277 -10.92 4.04 6.22
N LEU A 278 -10.72 2.74 6.49
CA LEU A 278 -9.41 2.09 6.34
C LEU A 278 -8.96 2.03 4.88
N LEU A 279 -9.88 1.82 3.92
CA LEU A 279 -9.54 1.87 2.49
C LEU A 279 -9.12 3.28 2.07
N ALA A 280 -9.77 4.32 2.57
CA ALA A 280 -9.39 5.71 2.29
C ALA A 280 -7.99 6.04 2.83
N ASP A 281 -7.69 5.62 4.06
CA ASP A 281 -6.35 5.78 4.66
C ASP A 281 -5.27 4.95 3.94
N HIS A 282 -5.61 3.74 3.50
CA HIS A 282 -4.72 2.86 2.74
C HIS A 282 -4.22 3.53 1.47
N VAL A 283 -5.15 3.98 0.61
CA VAL A 283 -4.76 4.63 -0.66
C VAL A 283 -4.08 5.98 -0.42
N LEU A 284 -4.31 6.63 0.73
CA LEU A 284 -3.60 7.83 1.16
C LEU A 284 -2.12 7.52 1.47
N ARG A 285 -1.84 6.44 2.20
CA ARG A 285 -0.46 5.99 2.49
C ARG A 285 0.32 5.65 1.24
N GLU A 286 -0.33 5.04 0.24
CA GLU A 286 0.31 4.76 -1.04
C GLU A 286 0.65 6.03 -1.82
N ALA A 287 -0.20 7.06 -1.75
CA ALA A 287 0.12 8.37 -2.33
C ALA A 287 1.30 9.04 -1.60
N ASN A 288 1.38 8.91 -0.27
CA ASN A 288 2.52 9.38 0.51
C ASN A 288 3.82 8.62 0.13
N HIS A 289 3.71 7.30 -0.07
CA HIS A 289 4.83 6.46 -0.50
C HIS A 289 5.31 6.86 -1.90
N TYR A 290 4.39 7.08 -2.85
CA TYR A 290 4.75 7.51 -4.19
C TYR A 290 5.43 8.89 -4.19
N LEU A 291 4.95 9.84 -3.39
CA LEU A 291 5.63 11.14 -3.19
C LEU A 291 7.06 10.97 -2.66
N ARG A 292 7.29 9.98 -1.80
CA ARG A 292 8.64 9.68 -1.29
C ARG A 292 9.54 9.17 -2.42
N ILE A 293 9.06 8.25 -3.26
CA ILE A 293 9.79 7.76 -4.43
C ILE A 293 10.13 8.92 -5.38
N LEU A 294 9.14 9.75 -5.72
CA LEU A 294 9.32 10.89 -6.60
C LEU A 294 10.37 11.89 -6.10
N LYS A 295 10.42 12.13 -4.78
CA LYS A 295 11.45 13.00 -4.18
C LYS A 295 12.85 12.41 -4.28
N ILE A 296 12.99 11.09 -4.25
CA ILE A 296 14.27 10.40 -4.48
C ILE A 296 14.67 10.52 -5.95
N LEU A 297 13.75 10.26 -6.89
CA LEU A 297 14.00 10.35 -8.33
C LEU A 297 14.32 11.77 -8.81
N ARG A 298 13.87 12.79 -8.08
CA ARG A 298 14.16 14.21 -8.39
C ARG A 298 15.60 14.61 -8.03
N LYS A 299 16.23 13.94 -7.06
CA LYS A 299 17.59 14.27 -6.59
C LYS A 299 18.61 13.82 -7.62
#